data_AF-A0A6P1SZ63-F1
#
_entry.id   AF-A0A6P1SZ63-F1
#
_cell.length_a   1.000
_cell.length_b   1.000
_cell.length_c   1.000
_cell.angle_alpha   90.00
_cell.angle_beta   90.00
_cell.angle_gamma   90.00
#
_symmetry.space_group_name_H-M   'P 1'
#
loop_
_entity.id
_entity.type
_entity.pdbx_description
1 polymer ?
#
loop_
_entity_poly.entity_id
_entity_poly.type
_entity_poly.pdbx_seq_one_letter_code
_entity_poly.pdbx_strand_id
1 'polypeptide(L)'
;MPFLGASIIAGLLFFILNFLSSLLLDGPNQTTFGALLEALIKTAVFSTLFHYLHNWVAKLFGWYRLDNPEAKHRFDKTPALDQARETAMPAAPRGEEV
;
A
#
# COMPACT_ATOMS: atom_id res chain seq x y z
N MET A 1 10.45 -4.31 -2.13
CA MET A 1 9.26 -5.13 -2.40
C MET A 1 8.04 -4.22 -2.47
N PRO A 2 7.35 -4.13 -3.61
CA PRO A 2 6.14 -3.31 -3.71
C PRO A 2 5.13 -3.72 -2.63
N PHE A 3 4.55 -2.74 -1.95
CA PHE A 3 3.67 -2.99 -0.80
C PHE A 3 2.28 -3.44 -1.30
N LEU A 4 2.11 -4.75 -1.47
CA LEU A 4 0.90 -5.33 -2.06
C LEU A 4 -0.34 -5.22 -1.15
N GLY A 5 -0.15 -5.12 0.17
CA GLY A 5 -1.25 -5.13 1.14
C GLY A 5 -2.27 -4.00 0.94
N ALA A 6 -1.79 -2.77 0.70
CA ALA A 6 -2.66 -1.62 0.46
C ALA A 6 -3.48 -1.78 -0.83
N SER A 7 -2.88 -2.31 -1.90
CA SER A 7 -3.57 -2.54 -3.17
C SER A 7 -4.61 -3.65 -3.09
N ILE A 8 -4.35 -4.70 -2.31
CA ILE A 8 -5.32 -5.79 -2.07
C ILE A 8 -6.55 -5.25 -1.33
N ILE A 9 -6.34 -4.49 -0.24
CA ILE A 9 -7.45 -3.92 0.55
C ILE A 9 -8.26 -2.93 -0.30
N ALA A 10 -7.60 -2.03 -1.02
CA ALA A 10 -8.25 -1.08 -1.89
C ALA A 10 -9.06 -1.76 -3.00
N GLY A 11 -8.48 -2.78 -3.65
CA GLY A 11 -9.16 -3.57 -4.68
C GLY A 11 -10.40 -4.30 -4.14
N LEU A 12 -10.31 -4.90 -2.95
CA LEU A 12 -11.45 -5.61 -2.35
C LEU A 12 -12.59 -4.65 -2.00
N LEU A 13 -12.29 -3.50 -1.39
CA LEU A 13 -13.30 -2.50 -1.06
C LEU A 13 -13.96 -1.95 -2.33
N PHE A 14 -13.16 -1.62 -3.34
CA PHE A 14 -13.66 -1.15 -4.63
C PHE A 14 -14.58 -2.20 -5.29
N PHE A 15 -14.18 -3.48 -5.29
CA PHE A 15 -15.01 -4.56 -5.82
C PHE A 15 -16.37 -4.63 -5.14
N ILE A 16 -16.40 -4.67 -3.80
CA ILE A 16 -17.64 -4.78 -3.04
C ILE A 16 -18.55 -3.59 -3.33
N LEU A 17 -18.01 -2.38 -3.26
CA LEU A 17 -18.79 -1.16 -3.48
C LEU A 17 -19.31 -1.08 -4.91
N ASN A 18 -18.47 -1.39 -5.90
CA ASN A 18 -18.88 -1.36 -7.31
C ASN A 18 -19.90 -2.47 -7.61
N PHE A 19 -19.71 -3.69 -7.10
CA PHE A 19 -20.66 -4.78 -7.31
C PHE A 19 -22.02 -4.49 -6.68
N LEU A 20 -22.05 -4.02 -5.43
CA LEU A 20 -23.30 -3.64 -4.77
C LEU A 20 -23.96 -2.45 -5.48
N SER A 21 -23.18 -1.47 -5.93
CA SER A 21 -23.69 -0.37 -6.75
C SER A 21 -24.38 -0.88 -8.02
N SER A 22 -23.76 -1.83 -8.74
CA SER A 22 -24.35 -2.40 -9.94
C SER A 22 -25.58 -3.27 -9.68
N LEU A 23 -25.74 -3.82 -8.48
CA LEU A 23 -26.97 -4.56 -8.14
C LEU A 23 -28.10 -3.64 -7.69
N LEU A 24 -27.78 -2.51 -7.05
CA LEU A 24 -28.77 -1.64 -6.40
C LEU A 24 -29.17 -0.41 -7.22
N LEU A 25 -28.27 0.07 -8.10
CA LEU A 25 -28.41 1.36 -8.79
C LEU A 25 -28.42 1.27 -10.31
N ASP A 26 -28.00 0.14 -10.91
CA ASP A 26 -28.04 0.00 -12.37
C ASP A 26 -29.45 -0.33 -12.89
N GLY A 27 -29.65 -0.03 -14.18
CA GLY A 27 -30.94 -0.12 -14.84
C GLY A 27 -31.50 -1.54 -14.92
N PRO A 28 -32.80 -1.69 -15.29
CA PRO A 28 -33.56 -2.94 -15.23
C PRO A 28 -33.00 -4.08 -16.12
N ASN A 29 -32.02 -3.80 -16.97
CA ASN A 29 -31.42 -4.76 -17.89
C ASN A 29 -30.12 -5.39 -17.35
N GLN A 30 -29.65 -4.98 -16.17
CA GLN A 30 -28.42 -5.51 -15.59
C GLN A 30 -28.69 -6.86 -14.91
N THR A 31 -27.99 -7.91 -15.35
CA THR A 31 -28.05 -9.23 -14.69
C THR A 31 -27.03 -9.33 -13.58
N THR A 32 -27.27 -10.18 -12.57
CA THR A 32 -26.30 -10.43 -11.48
C THR A 32 -24.96 -10.91 -12.01
N PHE A 33 -24.96 -11.76 -13.04
CA PHE A 33 -23.74 -12.23 -13.69
C PHE A 33 -23.02 -11.10 -14.44
N GLY A 34 -23.77 -10.25 -15.16
CA GLY A 34 -23.22 -9.06 -15.82
C GLY A 34 -22.58 -8.10 -14.82
N ALA A 35 -23.26 -7.80 -13.73
CA ALA A 35 -22.74 -6.97 -12.63
C ALA A 35 -21.48 -7.56 -12.00
N LEU A 36 -21.41 -8.88 -11.83
CA LEU A 36 -20.22 -9.55 -11.30
C LEU A 36 -19.04 -9.43 -12.26
N LEU A 37 -19.24 -9.75 -13.54
CA LEU A 37 -18.19 -9.69 -14.54
C LEU A 37 -17.65 -8.27 -14.71
N GLU A 38 -18.56 -7.29 -14.76
CA GLU A 38 -18.21 -5.88 -14.83
C GLU A 38 -17.42 -5.43 -13.59
N ALA A 39 -17.85 -5.83 -12.40
CA ALA A 39 -17.15 -5.50 -11.16
C ALA A 39 -15.75 -6.11 -11.10
N LEU A 40 -15.56 -7.35 -11.57
CA LEU A 40 -14.24 -7.98 -11.65
C LEU A 40 -13.31 -7.22 -12.61
N ILE A 41 -13.78 -6.87 -13.80
CA ILE A 41 -12.98 -6.13 -14.79
C ILE A 41 -12.62 -4.75 -14.25
N LYS A 42 -13.60 -4.00 -13.73
CA LYS A 42 -13.35 -2.67 -13.15
C LYS A 42 -12.36 -2.76 -11.98
N THR A 43 -12.48 -3.78 -11.14
CA THR A 43 -11.57 -4.00 -10.01
C THR A 43 -10.16 -4.31 -10.46
N ALA A 44 -9.99 -5.15 -11.50
CA ALA A 44 -8.67 -5.45 -12.04
C ALA A 44 -7.99 -4.18 -12.54
N VAL A 45 -8.69 -3.38 -13.35
CA VAL A 45 -8.17 -2.10 -13.86
C VAL A 45 -7.86 -1.13 -12.72
N PHE A 46 -8.80 -0.94 -11.79
CA PHE A 46 -8.63 -0.06 -10.63
C PHE A 46 -7.43 -0.48 -9.78
N SER A 47 -7.34 -1.76 -9.41
CA SER A 47 -6.29 -2.28 -8.54
C SER A 47 -4.91 -2.11 -9.17
N THR A 48 -4.79 -2.37 -10.48
CA THR A 48 -3.54 -2.15 -11.23
C THR A 48 -3.14 -0.67 -11.23
N LEU A 49 -4.06 0.23 -11.59
CA LEU A 49 -3.78 1.67 -11.62
C LEU A 49 -3.46 2.21 -10.21
N PHE A 50 -4.27 1.83 -9.23
CA PHE A 50 -4.06 2.19 -7.83
C PHE A 50 -2.69 1.70 -7.35
N HIS A 51 -2.28 0.47 -7.67
CA HIS A 51 -0.99 -0.06 -7.26
C HIS A 51 0.18 0.81 -7.74
N TYR A 52 0.20 1.15 -9.03
CA TYR A 52 1.25 1.98 -9.59
C TYR A 52 1.22 3.41 -9.04
N LEU A 53 0.03 4.02 -8.97
CA LEU A 53 -0.13 5.38 -8.46
C LEU A 53 0.25 5.46 -6.97
N HIS A 54 -0.22 4.53 -6.17
CA HIS A 54 0.07 4.47 -4.74
C HIS A 54 1.56 4.28 -4.47
N ASN A 55 2.24 3.41 -5.20
CA ASN A 55 3.70 3.26 -5.10
C ASN A 55 4.44 4.52 -5.55
N TRP A 56 3.96 5.21 -6.58
CA TRP A 56 4.54 6.48 -7.02
C TRP A 56 4.40 7.58 -5.95
N VAL A 57 3.20 7.74 -5.38
CA VAL A 57 2.96 8.68 -4.27
C VAL A 57 3.81 8.29 -3.05
N ALA A 58 3.85 7.01 -2.70
CA ALA A 58 4.64 6.53 -1.58
C ALA A 58 6.14 6.84 -1.72
N LYS A 59 6.69 6.72 -2.94
CA LYS A 59 8.06 7.12 -3.23
C LYS A 59 8.28 8.62 -3.09
N LEU A 60 7.34 9.43 -3.59
CA LEU A 60 7.42 10.89 -3.48
C LEU A 60 7.47 11.36 -2.02
N PHE A 61 6.73 10.70 -1.13
CA PHE A 61 6.63 11.07 0.28
C PHE A 61 7.50 10.22 1.23
N GLY A 62 8.27 9.27 0.70
CA GLY A 62 9.10 8.35 1.51
C GLY A 62 8.30 7.49 2.48
N TRP A 63 7.10 7.04 2.09
CA TRP A 63 6.19 6.25 2.94
C TRP A 63 6.64 4.81 3.20
N TYR A 64 7.67 4.29 2.50
CA TYR A 64 8.15 2.92 2.67
C TYR A 64 9.64 2.82 3.03
N ARG A 65 9.99 1.82 3.87
CA ARG A 65 11.37 1.52 4.30
C ARG A 65 12.29 1.11 3.14
N LEU A 66 11.71 0.64 2.04
CA LEU A 66 12.47 0.16 0.88
C LEU A 66 13.18 1.27 0.11
N ASP A 67 12.68 2.50 0.19
CA ASP A 67 13.27 3.64 -0.51
C ASP A 67 14.33 4.36 0.36
N ASN A 68 14.30 4.17 1.69
CA ASN A 68 15.34 4.64 2.60
C ASN A 68 15.39 3.77 3.87
N PRO A 69 16.26 2.74 3.93
CA PRO A 69 16.27 1.74 5.01
C PRO A 69 16.71 2.29 6.37
N GLU A 70 17.31 3.48 6.38
CA GLU A 70 17.81 4.18 7.58
C GLU A 70 16.93 5.37 8.01
N ALA A 71 15.93 5.76 7.22
CA ALA A 71 15.06 6.87 7.58
C ALA A 71 14.10 6.50 8.72
N LYS A 72 13.96 7.41 9.70
CA LYS A 72 12.92 7.35 10.74
C LYS A 72 11.55 7.35 10.09
N HIS A 73 10.83 6.24 10.20
CA HIS A 73 9.52 6.08 9.58
C HIS A 73 8.46 6.87 10.34
N ARG A 74 7.61 7.63 9.62
CA ARG A 74 6.47 8.32 10.25
C ARG A 74 5.33 7.37 10.65
N PHE A 75 5.31 6.17 10.08
CA PHE A 75 4.22 5.20 10.24
C PHE A 75 4.64 3.88 10.91
N ASP A 76 5.93 3.66 11.18
CA ASP A 76 6.37 2.54 12.01
C ASP A 76 6.05 2.84 13.47
N LYS A 77 5.02 2.18 14.01
CA LYS A 77 4.73 2.11 15.44
C LYS A 77 5.47 0.97 16.13
N THR A 78 6.69 0.65 15.69
CA THR A 78 7.52 -0.37 16.35
C THR A 78 8.77 0.26 16.96
N PRO A 79 8.62 1.09 18.02
CA PRO A 79 9.74 1.76 18.68
C PRO A 79 10.82 0.77 19.18
N ALA A 80 10.45 -0.49 19.44
CA ALA A 80 11.38 -1.55 19.83
C ALA A 80 12.41 -1.91 18.74
N LEU A 81 12.04 -1.85 17.45
CA LEU A 81 12.96 -2.13 16.34
C LEU A 81 13.94 -0.97 16.10
N ASP A 82 13.51 0.26 16.36
CA ASP A 82 14.36 1.44 16.24
C ASP A 82 15.33 1.53 17.43
N GLN A 83 14.87 1.25 18.66
CA GLN A 83 15.74 1.15 19.84
C GLN A 83 16.81 0.06 19.70
N ALA A 84 16.45 -1.11 19.16
CA ALA A 84 17.39 -2.21 18.94
C ALA A 84 18.51 -1.84 17.95
N ARG A 85 18.28 -0.93 16.99
CA ARG A 85 19.31 -0.43 16.07
C ARG A 85 20.22 0.61 16.72
N GLU A 86 19.65 1.54 17.48
CA GLU A 86 20.45 2.54 18.21
C GLU A 86 21.40 1.88 19.23
N THR A 87 21.00 0.74 19.81
CA THR A 87 21.87 -0.06 20.69
C THR A 87 22.86 -0.97 19.96
N ALA A 88 22.57 -1.35 18.71
CA ALA A 88 23.43 -2.23 17.92
C ALA A 88 24.48 -1.50 17.06
N MET A 89 24.42 -0.17 16.93
CA MET A 89 25.51 0.62 16.37
C MET A 89 26.57 0.89 17.45
N PRO A 90 27.74 0.24 17.42
CA PRO A 90 28.84 0.67 18.27
C PRO A 90 29.24 2.09 17.84
N ALA A 91 29.40 2.98 18.81
CA ALA A 91 30.02 4.29 18.57
C ALA A 91 31.32 4.05 17.79
N ALA A 92 31.41 4.63 16.59
CA ALA A 92 32.64 4.57 15.81
C ALA A 92 33.80 4.97 16.73
N PRO A 93 34.91 4.20 16.76
CA PRO A 93 36.05 4.60 17.57
C PRO A 93 36.44 5.99 17.10
N ARG A 94 36.36 6.97 18.02
CA ARG A 94 36.92 8.29 17.78
C ARG A 94 38.34 8.05 17.34
N GLY A 95 38.68 8.48 16.12
CA GLY A 95 40.05 8.45 15.66
C GLY A 95 40.91 9.12 16.72
N GLU A 96 41.72 8.32 17.41
CA GLU A 96 42.83 8.84 18.19
C GLU A 96 43.86 9.27 17.15
N GLU A 97 43.82 10.58 16.86
CA GLU A 97 45.00 11.30 16.42
C GLU A 97 46.07 11.21 17.50
N VAL A 98 47.32 11.05 17.03
CA VAL A 98 48.64 11.15 17.69
C VAL A 98 49.24 9.85 18.22
#